data_AF-A0A9E5NAA1-F1
#
_entry.id   AF-A0A9E5NAA1-F1
#
_cell.length_a   1.000
_cell.length_b   1.000
_cell.length_c   1.000
_cell.angle_alpha   90.00
_cell.angle_beta   90.00
_cell.angle_gamma   90.00
#
_symmetry.space_group_name_H-M   'P 1'
#
loop_
_entity.id
_entity.type
_entity.pdbx_description
1 polymer ?
#
loop_
_entity_poly.entity_id
_entity_poly.type
_entity_poly.pdbx_seq_one_letter_code
_entity_poly.pdbx_strand_id
1 'polypeptide(L)'
;PTGCIEQHGPHLPLDCDCGSVAPFVERAHREHGVRALLLPVVPYGPAPEHMSFSGTISISYETWLHYVGEILDSLLHHGFRRILLLRGCGGHFGLETVVYERWTAQRREGRDVIMEIAPIFAGMP
;
A
#
# COMPACT_ATOMS: atom_id res chain seq x y z
N PRO A 1 1.59 -0.13 -4.19
CA PRO A 1 0.19 0.14 -3.76
C PRO A 1 -0.38 -1.14 -3.12
N THR A 2 -1.11 -1.02 -2.01
CA THR A 2 -1.64 -2.18 -1.29
C THR A 2 -3.17 -2.19 -1.35
N GLY A 3 -3.74 -3.24 -1.92
CA GLY A 3 -5.18 -3.49 -1.95
C GLY A 3 -5.57 -4.70 -1.12
N CYS A 4 -6.84 -5.08 -1.21
CA CYS A 4 -7.40 -6.28 -0.59
C CYS A 4 -8.46 -6.90 -1.52
N ILE A 5 -8.77 -8.17 -1.30
CA ILE A 5 -9.93 -8.85 -1.89
C ILE A 5 -10.93 -9.07 -0.74
N GLU A 6 -11.89 -8.15 -0.62
CA GLU A 6 -12.83 -8.10 0.49
C GLU A 6 -14.22 -7.65 0.04
N GLN A 7 -15.22 -7.78 0.91
CA GLN A 7 -16.56 -7.35 0.58
C GLN A 7 -16.69 -5.82 0.65
N HIS A 8 -17.41 -5.23 -0.31
CA HIS A 8 -17.77 -3.80 -0.31
C HIS A 8 -19.29 -3.61 -0.48
N GLY A 9 -20.07 -4.54 0.08
CA GLY A 9 -21.51 -4.63 -0.11
C GLY A 9 -21.91 -5.19 -1.48
N PRO A 10 -23.21 -5.21 -1.80
CA PRO A 10 -23.74 -5.93 -2.96
C PRO A 10 -23.51 -5.24 -4.32
N HIS A 11 -22.91 -4.04 -4.32
CA HIS A 11 -22.88 -3.14 -5.49
C HIS A 11 -21.45 -2.85 -5.99
N LEU A 12 -20.43 -3.23 -5.23
CA LEU A 12 -19.04 -3.02 -5.58
C LEU A 12 -18.33 -4.37 -5.78
N PRO A 13 -17.32 -4.42 -6.67
CA PRO A 13 -16.53 -5.62 -6.87
C PRO A 13 -15.61 -5.87 -5.67
N LEU A 14 -15.17 -7.12 -5.50
CA LEU A 14 -14.30 -7.53 -4.38
C LEU A 14 -12.90 -6.89 -4.41
N ASP A 15 -12.46 -6.42 -5.57
CA ASP A 15 -11.14 -5.84 -5.80
C ASP A 15 -11.14 -4.30 -5.84
N CYS A 16 -12.19 -3.67 -5.30
CA CYS A 16 -12.33 -2.21 -5.28
C CYS A 16 -11.08 -1.50 -4.72
N ASP A 17 -10.46 -2.06 -3.69
CA ASP A 17 -9.24 -1.52 -3.06
C ASP A 17 -8.01 -1.60 -3.97
N CYS A 18 -7.98 -2.55 -4.89
CA CYS A 18 -6.91 -2.68 -5.88
C CYS A 18 -7.08 -1.68 -7.02
N GLY A 19 -8.31 -1.48 -7.49
CA GLY A 19 -8.64 -0.60 -8.62
C GLY A 19 -8.53 0.89 -8.30
N SER A 20 -8.68 1.28 -7.04
CA SER A 20 -8.71 2.70 -6.63
C SER A 20 -7.36 3.42 -6.71
N VAL A 21 -6.23 2.68 -6.85
CA VAL A 21 -4.90 3.26 -6.67
C VAL A 21 -4.29 3.87 -7.93
N ALA A 22 -4.49 3.25 -9.10
CA ALA A 22 -3.96 3.79 -10.35
C ALA A 22 -4.55 5.16 -10.72
N PRO A 23 -5.88 5.38 -10.62
CA PRO A 23 -6.48 6.69 -10.89
C PRO A 23 -5.93 7.81 -10.01
N PHE A 24 -5.56 7.52 -8.75
CA PHE A 24 -4.95 8.50 -7.86
C PHE A 24 -3.61 9.02 -8.40
N VAL A 25 -2.74 8.12 -8.87
CA VAL A 25 -1.43 8.48 -9.40
C VAL A 25 -1.55 9.20 -10.76
N GLU A 26 -2.46 8.74 -11.62
CA GLU A 26 -2.77 9.40 -12.88
C GLU A 26 -3.28 10.82 -12.66
N ARG A 27 -4.17 11.01 -11.69
CA ARG A 27 -4.68 12.32 -11.31
C ARG A 27 -3.57 13.23 -10.78
N ALA A 28 -2.72 12.73 -9.88
CA ALA A 28 -1.59 13.50 -9.34
C ALA A 28 -0.62 13.93 -10.47
N HIS A 29 -0.41 13.08 -11.47
CA HIS A 29 0.36 13.46 -12.65
C HIS A 29 -0.32 14.57 -13.44
N ARG A 30 -1.60 14.39 -13.79
CA ARG A 30 -2.36 15.32 -14.62
C ARG A 30 -2.55 16.70 -13.99
N GLU A 31 -2.84 16.76 -12.69
CA GLU A 31 -3.20 18.00 -11.98
C GLU A 31 -1.99 18.70 -11.36
N HIS A 32 -0.93 17.96 -11.03
CA HIS A 32 0.23 18.51 -10.29
C HIS A 32 1.58 18.21 -10.93
N GLY A 33 1.62 17.54 -12.09
CA GLY A 33 2.87 17.20 -12.78
C GLY A 33 3.74 16.18 -12.05
N VAL A 34 3.18 15.45 -11.08
CA VAL A 34 3.91 14.42 -10.32
C VAL A 34 4.39 13.33 -11.27
N ARG A 35 5.69 13.03 -11.24
CA ARG A 35 6.28 11.91 -11.99
C ARG A 35 6.68 10.84 -11.01
N ALA A 36 5.96 9.72 -11.02
CA ALA A 36 6.19 8.58 -10.16
C ALA A 36 6.12 7.28 -10.98
N LEU A 37 6.89 6.28 -10.54
CA LEU A 37 6.72 4.91 -11.01
C LEU A 37 5.67 4.24 -10.14
N LEU A 38 4.58 3.77 -10.76
CA LEU A 38 3.58 2.97 -10.08
C LEU A 38 3.98 1.50 -10.15
N LEU A 39 4.28 0.90 -9.00
CA LEU A 39 4.50 -0.55 -8.91
C LEU A 39 3.18 -1.32 -9.14
N PRO A 40 3.27 -2.61 -9.55
CA PRO A 40 2.14 -3.52 -9.48
C PRO A 40 1.48 -3.51 -8.09
N VAL A 41 0.16 -3.73 -8.08
CA VAL A 41 -0.60 -3.82 -6.84
C VAL A 41 -0.22 -5.07 -6.06
N VAL A 42 -0.14 -4.94 -4.73
CA VAL A 42 -0.20 -6.06 -3.79
C VAL A 42 -1.68 -6.35 -3.59
N PRO A 43 -2.23 -7.41 -4.22
CA PRO A 43 -3.68 -7.54 -4.39
C PRO A 43 -4.37 -8.17 -3.17
N TYR A 44 -3.65 -9.02 -2.43
CA TYR A 44 -4.19 -9.68 -1.25
C TYR A 44 -3.64 -9.01 0.01
N GLY A 45 -4.54 -8.78 0.97
CA GLY A 45 -4.24 -8.17 2.26
C GLY A 45 -4.97 -8.86 3.40
N PRO A 46 -4.76 -8.43 4.65
CA PRO A 46 -5.57 -8.84 5.78
C PRO A 46 -6.97 -8.22 5.71
N ALA A 47 -8.00 -9.07 5.75
CA ALA A 47 -9.41 -8.69 5.87
C ALA A 47 -10.22 -9.69 6.72
N PRO A 48 -9.74 -10.07 7.93
CA PRO A 48 -10.44 -11.04 8.77
C PRO A 48 -11.88 -10.63 9.12
N GLU A 49 -12.17 -9.34 9.22
CA GLU A 49 -13.49 -8.76 9.49
C GLU A 49 -14.51 -9.06 8.36
N HIS A 50 -14.04 -9.37 7.15
CA HIS A 50 -14.87 -9.62 5.98
C HIS A 50 -15.02 -11.12 5.66
N MET A 51 -14.43 -12.01 6.46
CA MET A 51 -14.43 -13.46 6.22
C MET A 51 -15.80 -14.13 6.37
N SER A 52 -16.79 -13.45 6.96
CA SER A 52 -18.18 -13.92 6.99
C SER A 52 -18.88 -13.84 5.62
N PHE A 53 -18.26 -13.19 4.63
CA PHE A 53 -18.79 -13.02 3.27
C PHE A 53 -17.98 -13.86 2.27
N SER A 54 -18.69 -14.61 1.42
CA SER A 54 -18.05 -15.41 0.37
C SER A 54 -17.35 -14.51 -0.64
N GLY A 55 -16.13 -14.90 -1.04
CA GLY A 55 -15.30 -14.14 -1.98
C GLY A 55 -14.14 -13.38 -1.32
N THR A 56 -14.24 -13.06 -0.03
CA THR A 56 -13.11 -12.48 0.73
C THR A 56 -11.94 -13.46 0.78
N ILE A 57 -10.73 -12.97 0.49
CA ILE A 57 -9.48 -13.73 0.60
C ILE A 57 -8.55 -12.97 1.53
N SER A 58 -8.50 -13.40 2.80
CA SER A 58 -7.66 -12.77 3.81
C SER A 58 -6.31 -13.48 3.96
N ILE A 59 -5.24 -12.71 3.94
CA ILE A 59 -3.88 -13.15 4.35
C ILE A 59 -3.63 -12.72 5.80
N SER A 60 -2.78 -13.44 6.53
CA SER A 60 -2.42 -13.02 7.89
C SER A 60 -1.64 -11.70 7.85
N TYR A 61 -1.79 -10.88 8.90
CA TYR A 61 -1.01 -9.65 9.05
C TYR A 61 0.49 -9.92 9.01
N GLU A 62 0.97 -10.96 9.68
CA GLU A 62 2.38 -11.32 9.74
C GLU A 62 2.96 -11.58 8.33
N THR A 63 2.34 -12.49 7.58
CA THR A 63 2.79 -12.84 6.23
C THR A 63 2.73 -11.63 5.30
N TRP A 64 1.67 -10.84 5.40
CA TRP A 64 1.49 -9.68 4.54
C TRP A 64 2.48 -8.55 4.85
N LEU A 65 2.72 -8.24 6.13
CA LEU A 65 3.70 -7.23 6.54
C LEU A 65 5.12 -7.64 6.14
N HIS A 66 5.47 -8.92 6.26
CA HIS A 66 6.74 -9.45 5.77
C HIS A 66 6.86 -9.26 4.25
N TYR A 67 5.83 -9.64 3.50
CA TYR A 67 5.81 -9.49 2.04
C TYR A 67 5.97 -8.03 1.59
N VAL A 68 5.21 -7.10 2.17
CA VAL A 68 5.36 -5.66 1.87
C VAL A 68 6.75 -5.16 2.27
N GLY A 69 7.26 -5.63 3.40
CA GLY A 69 8.61 -5.33 3.85
C GLY A 69 9.68 -5.71 2.84
N GLU A 70 9.66 -6.94 2.33
CA GLU A 70 10.64 -7.42 1.34
C GLU A 70 10.57 -6.66 0.02
N ILE A 71 9.39 -6.19 -0.39
CA ILE A 71 9.24 -5.29 -1.54
C ILE A 71 9.99 -3.97 -1.28
N LEU A 72 9.81 -3.37 -0.10
CA LEU A 72 10.50 -2.13 0.26
C LEU A 72 12.01 -2.34 0.32
N ASP A 73 12.47 -3.47 0.85
CA ASP A 73 13.90 -3.81 0.92
C ASP A 73 14.50 -3.93 -0.48
N SER A 74 13.77 -4.52 -1.43
CA SER A 74 14.17 -4.60 -2.84
C SER A 74 14.26 -3.21 -3.49
N LEU A 75 13.31 -2.32 -3.21
CA LEU A 75 13.35 -0.94 -3.71
C LEU A 75 14.54 -0.16 -3.13
N LEU A 76 14.78 -0.28 -1.83
CA LEU A 76 15.92 0.35 -1.16
C LEU A 76 17.26 -0.19 -1.69
N HIS A 77 17.33 -1.50 -1.98
CA HIS A 77 18.49 -2.14 -2.61
C HIS A 77 18.77 -1.55 -4.00
N HIS A 78 17.75 -1.33 -4.82
CA HIS A 78 17.88 -0.69 -6.14
C HIS A 78 18.11 0.83 -6.08
N GLY A 79 18.26 1.40 -4.90
CA GLY A 79 18.63 2.80 -4.71
C GLY A 79 17.46 3.78 -4.76
N PHE A 80 16.21 3.32 -4.71
CA PHE A 80 15.07 4.21 -4.52
C PHE A 80 15.13 4.90 -3.15
N ARG A 81 14.94 6.22 -3.12
CA ARG A 81 15.05 7.04 -1.89
C ARG A 81 13.78 7.79 -1.52
N ARG A 82 12.79 7.79 -2.40
CA ARG A 82 11.50 8.46 -2.19
C ARG A 82 10.42 7.44 -2.49
N ILE A 83 9.80 6.91 -1.45
CA ILE A 83 8.83 5.82 -1.55
C ILE A 83 7.54 6.28 -0.89
N LEU A 84 6.44 6.22 -1.64
CA LEU A 84 5.10 6.47 -1.12
C LEU A 84 4.32 5.15 -1.13
N LEU A 85 3.96 4.66 0.04
CA LEU A 85 3.13 3.47 0.18
C LEU A 85 1.66 3.88 0.18
N LEU A 86 1.00 3.65 -0.96
CA LEU A 86 -0.43 3.92 -1.13
C LEU A 86 -1.26 2.80 -0.49
N ARG A 87 -2.03 3.15 0.54
CA ARG A 87 -2.92 2.25 1.30
C ARG A 87 -4.33 2.29 0.71
N GLY A 88 -4.74 1.20 0.05
CA GLY A 88 -6.06 1.04 -0.57
C GLY A 88 -7.14 0.45 0.32
N CYS A 89 -6.78 -0.35 1.32
CA CYS A 89 -7.72 -0.91 2.31
C CYS A 89 -7.48 -0.31 3.70
N GLY A 90 -8.56 -0.10 4.47
CA GLY A 90 -8.50 0.40 5.84
C GLY A 90 -7.85 -0.58 6.83
N GLY A 91 -7.97 -1.89 6.60
CA GLY A 91 -7.43 -2.97 7.44
C GLY A 91 -5.92 -3.14 7.39
N HIS A 92 -5.17 -2.29 6.67
CA HIS A 92 -3.72 -2.39 6.51
C HIS A 92 -2.92 -1.83 7.70
N PHE A 93 -3.23 -2.30 8.91
CA PHE A 93 -2.52 -1.94 10.14
C PHE A 93 -1.07 -2.46 10.16
N GLY A 94 -0.19 -1.77 10.90
CA GLY A 94 1.20 -2.20 11.12
C GLY A 94 2.17 -1.80 10.01
N LEU A 95 1.68 -1.26 8.88
CA LEU A 95 2.53 -0.68 7.84
C LEU A 95 3.42 0.43 8.39
N GLU A 96 2.93 1.20 9.35
CA GLU A 96 3.66 2.27 10.03
C GLU A 96 4.96 1.74 10.64
N THR A 97 4.89 0.58 11.31
CA THR A 97 6.07 -0.09 11.89
C THR A 97 7.03 -0.55 10.80
N VAL A 98 6.52 -1.23 9.75
CA VAL A 98 7.32 -1.72 8.61
C VAL A 98 8.08 -0.58 7.93
N VAL A 99 7.43 0.57 7.75
CA VAL A 99 8.03 1.77 7.16
C VAL A 99 9.03 2.40 8.12
N TYR A 100 8.67 2.59 9.38
CA TYR A 100 9.53 3.23 10.38
C TYR A 100 10.84 2.47 10.60
N GLU A 101 10.79 1.15 10.70
CA GLU A 101 11.97 0.30 10.88
C GLU A 101 12.96 0.45 9.72
N ARG A 102 12.46 0.36 8.48
CA ARG A 102 13.27 0.50 7.27
C ARG A 102 13.83 1.90 7.14
N TRP A 103 12.99 2.92 7.29
CA TRP A 103 13.41 4.31 7.27
C TRP A 103 14.53 4.58 8.29
N THR A 104 14.37 4.09 9.52
CA THR A 104 15.39 4.23 10.57
C THR A 104 16.68 3.50 10.21
N ALA A 105 16.59 2.28 9.66
CA ALA A 105 17.77 1.52 9.22
C ALA A 105 18.55 2.26 8.13
N GLN A 106 17.85 2.81 7.12
CA GLN A 106 18.48 3.62 6.05
C GLN A 106 19.23 4.83 6.61
N ARG A 107 18.62 5.55 7.55
CA ARG A 107 19.23 6.75 8.15
C ARG A 107 20.46 6.43 8.99
N ARG A 108 20.49 5.28 9.68
CA ARG A 108 21.67 4.82 10.43
C ARG A 108 22.87 4.56 9.52
N GLU A 109 22.62 4.20 8.26
CA GLU A 109 23.64 4.03 7.23
C GLU A 109 23.98 5.35 6.50
N GLY A 110 23.46 6.48 6.97
CA GLY A 110 23.69 7.80 6.36
C GLY A 110 22.94 8.00 5.05
N ARG A 111 21.96 7.15 4.72
CA ARG A 111 21.14 7.31 3.51
C ARG A 111 19.98 8.27 3.79
N ASP A 112 19.86 9.31 2.95
CA ASP A 112 18.71 10.21 2.97
C ASP A 112 17.55 9.58 2.19
N VAL A 113 16.63 8.95 2.92
CA VAL A 113 15.46 8.26 2.39
C VAL A 113 14.20 8.85 3.02
N ILE A 114 13.17 9.04 2.19
CA ILE A 114 11.82 9.46 2.58
C ILE A 114 10.89 8.29 2.27
N MET A 115 10.15 7.85 3.29
CA MET A 115 9.14 6.80 3.18
C MET A 115 7.89 7.27 3.89
N GLU A 116 6.77 7.33 3.18
CA GLU A 116 5.50 7.83 3.69
C GLU A 116 4.37 6.85 3.36
N ILE A 117 3.31 6.87 4.18
CA ILE A 117 2.08 6.12 3.92
C ILE A 117 0.98 7.12 3.63
N ALA A 118 0.26 6.93 2.52
CA ALA A 118 -0.90 7.75 2.19
C ALA A 118 -2.14 6.87 2.00
N PRO A 119 -3.24 7.13 2.73
CA PRO A 119 -4.51 6.49 2.44
C PRO A 119 -5.10 7.08 1.17
N ILE A 120 -5.72 6.24 0.34
CA ILE A 120 -6.33 6.68 -0.93
C ILE A 120 -7.59 7.54 -0.70
N PHE A 121 -8.17 7.49 0.50
CA PHE A 121 -9.35 8.26 0.88
C PHE A 121 -9.06 9.63 1.53
N ALA A 122 -7.79 10.02 1.73
CA ALA A 122 -7.48 11.35 2.25
C ALA A 122 -7.79 12.42 1.20
N GLY A 123 -8.91 13.14 1.37
CA GLY A 123 -9.28 14.27 0.53
C GLY A 123 -10.28 13.97 -0.59
N MET A 124 -11.04 12.87 -0.51
CA MET A 124 -12.32 12.82 -1.22
C MET A 124 -13.27 13.84 -0.56
N PRO A 125 -13.93 14.72 -1.34
CA PRO A 125 -14.88 15.70 -0.82
C PRO A 125 -16.07 15.05 -0.11
#